data_AF-A0A4R2R9Z4-F1
#
_entry.id   AF-A0A4R2R9Z4-F1
#
_cell.length_a   1.000
_cell.length_b   1.000
_cell.length_c   1.000
_cell.angle_alpha   90.00
_cell.angle_beta   90.00
_cell.angle_gamma   90.00
#
_symmetry.space_group_name_H-M   'P 1'
#
loop_
_entity.id
_entity.type
_entity.pdbx_description
1 polymer ?
#
loop_
_entity_poly.entity_id
_entity_poly.type
_entity_poly.pdbx_seq_one_letter_code
_entity_poly.pdbx_strand_id
1 'polypeptide(L)' 'MQLTEREQAALDYCDQLMAYHGVVPTDMMARVKAHFSDDELVALTMHIGLINAANWYVTAMELERE' A
#
# COMPACT_ATOMS: atom_id res chain seq x y z
N MET A 1 -17.76 -3.78 -8.42
CA MET A 1 -16.73 -4.72 -8.92
C MET A 1 -16.36 -5.62 -7.75
N GLN A 2 -16.34 -6.94 -7.92
CA GLN A 2 -15.85 -7.84 -6.86
C GLN A 2 -14.33 -7.96 -6.99
N LEU A 3 -13.62 -7.78 -5.88
CA LEU A 3 -12.16 -7.94 -5.81
C LEU A 3 -11.82 -9.42 -5.65
N THR A 4 -10.70 -9.82 -6.24
CA THR A 4 -10.05 -11.11 -5.93
C THR A 4 -9.40 -11.06 -4.55
N GLU A 5 -9.09 -12.22 -3.97
CA GLU A 5 -8.41 -12.30 -2.67
C GLU A 5 -7.03 -11.62 -2.69
N ARG A 6 -6.29 -11.73 -3.80
CA ARG A 6 -5.00 -11.07 -4.00
C ARG A 6 -5.13 -9.54 -4.02
N GLU A 7 -6.13 -9.02 -4.73
CA GLU A 7 -6.40 -7.57 -4.78
C GLU A 7 -6.86 -7.03 -3.43
N GLN A 8 -7.74 -7.75 -2.73
CA GLN A 8 -8.19 -7.37 -1.40
C GLN A 8 -7.02 -7.34 -0.42
N ALA A 9 -6.12 -8.34 -0.43
CA ALA A 9 -4.94 -8.37 0.42
C ALA A 9 -4.00 -7.18 0.15
N ALA A 10 -3.83 -6.77 -1.11
CA ALA A 10 -3.02 -5.60 -1.46
C ALA A 10 -3.63 -4.29 -0.95
N LEU A 11 -4.96 -4.14 -1.05
CA LEU A 11 -5.66 -2.95 -0.56
C LEU A 11 -5.65 -2.88 0.97
N ASP A 12 -5.93 -3.98 1.66
CA ASP A 12 -5.84 -4.06 3.13
C ASP A 12 -4.43 -3.67 3.62
N TYR A 13 -3.40 -4.15 2.93
CA TYR A 13 -2.00 -3.84 3.23
C TYR A 13 -1.67 -2.36 2.97
N CYS A 14 -2.17 -1.81 1.86
CA CYS A 14 -2.03 -0.39 1.54
C CYS A 14 -2.67 0.48 2.63
N ASP A 15 -3.91 0.20 3.01
CA ASP A 15 -4.62 0.95 4.04
C ASP A 15 -3.87 0.90 5.38
N GLN A 16 -3.35 -0.26 5.78
CA GLN A 16 -2.57 -0.41 7.00
C GLN A 16 -1.28 0.42 7.00
N LEU A 17 -0.55 0.44 5.88
CA LEU A 17 0.67 1.25 5.74
C LEU A 17 0.36 2.75 5.77
N MET A 18 -0.78 3.16 5.22
CA MET A 18 -1.22 4.55 5.16
C MET A 18 -1.78 5.06 6.50
N ALA A 19 -2.34 4.18 7.35
CA ALA A 19 -3.04 4.53 8.60
C ALA A 19 -2.15 4.90 9.81
N TYR A 20 -0.82 4.96 9.65
CA TYR A 20 0.20 5.41 10.62
C TYR A 20 0.77 4.36 11.62
N HIS A 21 2.07 4.57 11.93
CA HIS A 21 3.08 3.74 12.63
C HIS A 21 3.88 2.72 11.82
N GLY A 22 3.48 2.39 10.58
CA GLY A 22 4.22 1.44 9.74
C GLY A 22 4.31 0.03 10.35
N VAL A 23 3.50 -0.25 11.37
CA VAL A 23 3.41 -1.56 11.99
C VAL A 23 2.40 -2.35 11.18
N VAL A 24 2.89 -3.39 10.53
CA VAL A 24 2.05 -4.35 9.82
C VAL A 24 1.82 -5.55 10.74
N PRO A 25 0.56 -5.86 11.10
CA PRO A 25 0.25 -7.07 11.86
C PRO A 25 0.78 -8.34 11.18
N THR A 26 1.30 -9.28 11.97
CA THR A 26 1.94 -10.49 11.44
C THR A 26 0.99 -11.34 10.59
N ASP A 27 -0.28 -11.44 11.00
CA ASP A 27 -1.34 -12.13 10.27
C ASP A 27 -1.66 -11.47 8.92
N MET A 28 -1.67 -10.14 8.87
CA MET A 28 -1.78 -9.39 7.63
C MET A 28 -0.59 -9.67 6.72
N MET A 29 0.65 -9.56 7.22
CA MET A 29 1.84 -9.84 6.42
C MET A 29 1.85 -11.29 5.90
N ALA A 30 1.38 -12.26 6.68
CA ALA A 30 1.24 -13.64 6.23
C ALA A 30 0.23 -13.79 5.08
N ARG A 31 -0.92 -13.09 5.15
CA ARG A 31 -1.92 -13.07 4.07
C ARG A 31 -1.35 -12.47 2.78
N VAL A 32 -0.62 -11.36 2.87
CA VAL A 32 0.00 -10.76 1.67
C VAL A 32 1.06 -11.70 1.10
N LYS A 33 1.94 -12.27 1.93
CA LYS A 33 2.95 -13.25 1.48
C LYS A 33 2.38 -14.52 0.86
N ALA A 34 1.14 -14.89 1.18
CA ALA A 34 0.48 -16.03 0.54
C ALA A 34 0.12 -15.75 -0.93
N HIS A 35 0.00 -14.47 -1.32
CA HIS A 35 -0.41 -14.08 -2.67
C HIS A 35 0.70 -13.45 -3.51
N PHE A 36 1.77 -12.94 -2.91
CA PHE A 36 2.82 -12.18 -3.60
C PHE A 36 4.20 -12.80 -3.37
N SER A 37 5.04 -12.79 -4.40
CA SER A 37 6.47 -13.12 -4.24
C SER A 37 7.21 -12.02 -3.48
N ASP A 38 8.43 -12.31 -3.01
CA ASP A 38 9.26 -11.30 -2.34
C ASP A 38 9.55 -10.08 -3.23
N ASP A 39 9.83 -10.29 -4.52
CA ASP A 39 10.05 -9.20 -5.49
C ASP A 39 8.77 -8.36 -5.68
N GLU A 40 7.62 -9.03 -5.78
CA GLU A 40 6.33 -8.33 -5.89
C GLU A 40 6.00 -7.54 -4.62
N LEU A 41 6.35 -8.06 -3.43
CA LEU A 41 6.17 -7.37 -2.15
C LEU A 41 7.04 -6.13 -2.04
N VAL A 42 8.29 -6.20 -2.49
CA VAL A 42 9.18 -5.04 -2.58
C VAL A 42 8.57 -4.00 -3.52
N ALA A 43 8.14 -4.42 -4.72
CA ALA A 43 7.54 -3.53 -5.70
C ALA A 43 6.24 -2.87 -5.18
N LEU A 44 5.37 -3.65 -4.53
CA LEU A 44 4.11 -3.20 -3.94
C LEU A 44 4.37 -2.16 -2.84
N THR A 45 5.26 -2.48 -1.90
CA THR A 45 5.59 -1.59 -0.78
C THR A 45 6.24 -0.29 -1.27
N MET A 46 7.14 -0.37 -2.26
CA MET A 46 7.74 0.81 -2.88
C MET A 46 6.70 1.69 -3.58
N HIS A 47 5.76 1.10 -4.32
CA HIS A 47 4.68 1.87 -4.98
C HIS A 47 3.79 2.59 -3.97
N ILE A 48 3.36 1.91 -2.91
CA ILE A 48 2.55 2.51 -1.85
C ILE A 48 3.30 3.71 -1.24
N GLY A 49 4.57 3.53 -0.89
CA GLY A 49 5.40 4.59 -0.32
C GLY A 49 5.58 5.80 -1.25
N LEU A 50 5.87 5.56 -2.53
CA LEU A 50 6.07 6.62 -3.53
C LEU A 50 4.79 7.44 -3.75
N ILE A 51 3.64 6.78 -3.90
CA ILE A 51 2.36 7.47 -4.08
C ILE A 51 1.98 8.25 -2.82
N ASN A 52 2.20 7.69 -1.63
CA ASN A 52 1.95 8.41 -0.38
C ASN A 52 2.80 9.67 -0.25
N ALA A 53 4.11 9.56 -0.52
CA ALA A 53 5.02 10.71 -0.49
C ALA A 53 4.64 11.78 -1.53
N ALA A 54 4.27 11.37 -2.75
CA ALA A 54 3.80 12.28 -3.78
C ALA A 54 2.49 12.99 -3.39
N ASN A 55 1.55 12.27 -2.78
CA ASN A 55 0.31 12.86 -2.27
C ASN A 55 0.60 13.92 -1.20
N TRP A 56 1.48 13.63 -0.23
CA TRP A 56 1.89 14.62 0.77
C TRP A 56 2.55 15.85 0.14
N TYR A 57 3.42 15.65 -0.85
CA TYR A 57 4.04 16.75 -1.58
C TYR A 57 3.01 17.64 -2.29
N VAL A 58 2.11 17.03 -3.07
CA VAL A 58 1.04 17.74 -3.80
C VAL A 58 0.14 18.52 -2.83
N THR A 59 -0.27 17.89 -1.72
CA THR A 59 -1.10 18.55 -0.70
C THR A 59 -0.37 19.71 -0.04
N ALA A 60 0.90 19.54 0.34
CA ALA A 60 1.68 20.59 0.99
C ALA A 60 1.96 21.79 0.08
N MET A 61 2.06 21.56 -1.23
CA MET A 61 2.34 22.60 -2.23
C MET A 61 1.07 23.23 -2.82
N GLU A 62 -0.13 22.82 -2.37
CA GLU A 62 -1.43 23.26 -2.90
C GLU A 62 -1.51 23.16 -4.44
N LEU A 63 -0.88 22.13 -5.02
CA LEU A 63 -0.90 21.95 -6.47
C LEU A 63 -2.28 21.49 -6.92
N GLU A 64 -2.91 22.26 -7.81
CA GLU A 64 -4.15 21.86 -8.48
C GLU A 64 -3.87 20.66 -9.41
N ARG A 65 -4.82 19.72 -9.43
CA ARG A 65 -4.80 18.64 -10.42
C ARG A 65 -5.43 19.17 -11.70
N GLU A 66 -4.68 19.20 -12.80
CA GLU A 66 -5.19 19.51 -14.14
C GLU A 66 -6.29 18.54 -14.60
#